data_AF-A0A933QGU6-F1
#
_entry.id   AF-A0A933QGU6-F1
#
_cell.length_a   1.000
_cell.length_b   1.000
_cell.length_c   1.000
_cell.angle_alpha   90.00
_cell.angle_beta   90.00
_cell.angle_gamma   90.00
#
_symmetry.space_group_name_H-M   'P 1'
#
loop_
_entity.id
_entity.type
_entity.pdbx_description
1 polymer ?
#
loop_
_entity_poly.entity_id
_entity_poly.type
_entity_poly.pdbx_seq_one_letter_code
_entity_poly.pdbx_strand_id
1 'polypeptide(L)'
;MVDLGLTCLDGIYKQFQNKVWAEKLLKEEGIEFETRWGKAIGIETGNDEVVHTGQKQGYVLVVRKDPKKGYVRIKSLPDPKMNLTRLAEVLKKTDPEATWFLHASKHMILNGSTKNPKMKSTRLSLGEIIEVIKEC
;
A
#
# COMPACT_ATOMS: atom_id res chain seq x y z
N MET A 1 13.88 5.16 -34.86
CA MET A 1 14.24 3.85 -34.27
C MET A 1 15.14 4.00 -33.04
N VAL A 2 16.18 4.86 -33.08
CA VAL A 2 17.06 5.14 -31.92
C VAL A 2 16.33 5.83 -30.76
N ASP A 3 15.43 6.76 -31.06
CA ASP A 3 14.66 7.54 -30.07
C ASP A 3 13.75 6.66 -29.19
N LEU A 4 13.13 5.65 -29.79
CA LEU A 4 12.33 4.65 -29.07
C LEU A 4 13.21 3.81 -28.13
N GLY A 5 14.42 3.44 -28.58
CA GLY A 5 15.38 2.70 -27.77
C GLY A 5 15.84 3.48 -26.53
N LEU A 6 16.12 4.78 -26.68
CA LEU A 6 16.46 5.65 -25.56
C LEU A 6 15.30 5.83 -24.58
N THR A 7 14.08 6.04 -25.08
CA THR A 7 12.87 6.14 -24.24
C THR A 7 12.63 4.85 -23.43
N CYS A 8 12.84 3.68 -24.03
CA CYS A 8 12.75 2.40 -23.32
C CYS A 8 13.82 2.30 -22.22
N LEU A 9 15.05 2.73 -22.50
CA LEU A 9 16.14 2.72 -21.52
C LEU A 9 15.87 3.67 -20.36
N ASP A 10 15.34 4.86 -20.63
CA ASP A 10 14.92 5.82 -19.60
C ASP A 10 13.80 5.24 -18.71
N GLY A 11 12.85 4.53 -19.31
CA GLY A 11 11.81 3.81 -18.56
C GLY A 11 12.38 2.76 -17.60
N ILE A 12 13.32 1.94 -18.08
CA ILE A 12 14.01 0.94 -17.26
C ILE A 12 14.81 1.61 -16.14
N TYR A 13 15.56 2.66 -16.46
CA TYR A 13 16.34 3.42 -15.49
C TYR A 13 15.43 4.00 -14.41
N LYS A 14 14.30 4.60 -14.80
CA LYS A 14 13.31 5.13 -13.85
C LYS A 14 12.75 4.05 -12.95
N GLN A 15 12.50 2.85 -13.47
CA GLN A 15 12.03 1.73 -12.66
C GLN A 15 13.07 1.27 -11.63
N PHE A 16 14.36 1.23 -11.99
CA PHE A 16 15.42 0.95 -11.02
C PHE A 16 15.53 2.04 -9.96
N GLN A 17 15.45 3.33 -10.33
CA GLN A 17 15.42 4.43 -9.37
C GLN A 17 14.26 4.26 -8.37
N ASN A 18 13.06 3.95 -8.86
CA ASN A 18 11.90 3.75 -8.00
C ASN A 18 12.10 2.58 -7.02
N LYS A 19 12.76 1.50 -7.45
CA LYS A 19 13.07 0.36 -6.58
C LYS A 19 14.08 0.74 -5.49
N VAL A 20 15.19 1.40 -5.86
CA VAL A 20 16.21 1.84 -4.90
C VAL A 20 15.62 2.83 -3.90
N TRP A 21 14.79 3.76 -4.35
CA TRP A 21 14.07 4.67 -3.47
C TRP A 21 13.07 3.95 -2.57
N ALA A 22 12.35 2.96 -3.08
CA ALA A 22 11.43 2.17 -2.25
C ALA A 22 12.16 1.44 -1.12
N GLU A 23 13.32 0.84 -1.41
CA GLU A 23 14.15 0.18 -0.39
C GLU A 23 14.68 1.17 0.66
N LYS A 24 15.10 2.37 0.24
CA LYS A 24 15.55 3.42 1.15
C LYS A 24 14.42 3.92 2.05
N LEU A 25 13.28 4.23 1.45
CA LEU A 25 12.08 4.72 2.14
C LEU A 25 11.57 3.72 3.17
N LEU A 26 11.53 2.42 2.83
CA LEU A 26 11.13 1.38 3.78
C LEU A 26 12.07 1.28 4.99
N LYS A 27 13.35 1.62 4.84
CA LYS A 27 14.34 1.60 5.93
C LYS A 27 14.32 2.87 6.79
N GLU A 28 14.08 4.03 6.18
CA GLU A 28 14.19 5.33 6.87
C GLU A 28 12.85 5.85 7.40
N GLU A 29 11.78 5.69 6.63
CA GLU A 29 10.45 6.27 6.92
C GLU A 29 9.37 5.20 7.17
N GLY A 30 9.74 3.92 7.06
CA GLY A 30 8.85 2.80 7.32
C GLY A 30 8.53 2.66 8.81
N ILE A 31 7.24 2.65 9.15
CA ILE A 31 6.76 2.35 10.50
C ILE A 31 6.51 0.85 10.57
N GLU A 32 7.42 0.13 11.21
CA GLU A 32 7.26 -1.30 11.49
C GLU A 32 6.31 -1.52 12.67
N PHE A 33 5.43 -2.52 12.55
CA PHE A 33 4.53 -2.92 13.61
C PHE A 33 4.19 -4.40 13.54
N GLU A 34 3.74 -4.96 14.66
CA GLU A 34 3.33 -6.35 14.76
C GLU A 34 1.81 -6.48 14.64
N THR A 35 1.37 -7.51 13.93
CA THR A 35 -0.05 -7.84 13.73
C THR A 35 -0.29 -9.30 14.06
N ARG A 36 -1.56 -9.71 14.18
CA ARG A 36 -1.91 -11.12 14.38
C ARG A 36 -1.41 -12.07 13.29
N TRP A 37 -1.12 -11.54 12.10
CA TRP A 37 -0.59 -12.31 10.97
C TRP A 37 0.95 -12.27 10.87
N GLY A 38 1.61 -11.42 11.66
CA GLY A 38 3.07 -11.26 11.67
C GLY A 38 3.52 -9.81 11.46
N LYS A 39 4.78 -9.65 11.05
CA LYS A 39 5.41 -8.34 10.86
C LYS A 39 4.76 -7.57 9.71
N ALA A 40 4.46 -6.30 9.96
CA ALA A 40 3.87 -5.39 9.02
C ALA A 40 4.66 -4.07 8.96
N ILE A 41 4.50 -3.35 7.86
CA ILE A 41 5.13 -2.05 7.69
C ILE A 41 4.16 -1.06 7.04
N GLY A 42 4.14 0.15 7.56
CA GLY A 42 3.36 1.26 7.04
C GLY A 42 4.25 2.38 6.53
N ILE A 43 3.92 2.98 5.40
CA ILE A 43 4.70 4.08 4.83
C ILE A 43 3.84 5.11 4.09
N GLU A 44 4.19 6.39 4.22
CA GLU A 44 3.58 7.48 3.47
C GLU A 44 4.44 7.84 2.26
N THR A 45 4.03 7.43 1.06
CA THR A 45 4.78 7.76 -0.16
C THR A 45 3.94 7.72 -1.43
N GLY A 46 4.36 8.50 -2.42
CA GLY A 46 3.86 8.46 -3.80
C GLY A 46 4.37 7.27 -4.62
N ASN A 47 5.40 6.56 -4.15
CA ASN A 47 6.00 5.44 -4.86
C ASN A 47 5.22 4.15 -4.61
N ASP A 48 4.66 3.53 -5.66
CA ASP A 48 3.90 2.27 -5.52
C ASP A 48 4.80 1.05 -5.28
N GLU A 49 6.07 1.12 -5.70
CA GLU A 49 7.02 0.00 -5.63
C GLU A 49 7.33 -0.44 -4.20
N VAL A 50 7.04 0.40 -3.20
CA VAL A 50 7.17 0.05 -1.77
C VAL A 50 6.32 -1.14 -1.37
N VAL A 51 5.15 -1.32 -2.00
CA VAL A 51 4.24 -2.43 -1.67
C VAL A 51 4.89 -3.75 -2.08
N HIS A 52 5.46 -3.81 -3.29
CA HIS A 52 6.12 -5.01 -3.79
C HIS A 52 7.47 -5.25 -3.10
N THR A 53 8.23 -4.18 -2.86
CA THR A 53 9.52 -4.25 -2.17
C THR A 53 9.37 -4.72 -0.72
N GLY A 54 8.38 -4.20 0.01
CA GLY A 54 8.10 -4.62 1.40
C GLY A 54 7.73 -6.09 1.48
N GLN A 55 6.92 -6.60 0.55
CA GLN A 55 6.59 -8.03 0.49
C GLN A 55 7.84 -8.90 0.26
N LYS A 56 8.77 -8.45 -0.59
CA LYS A 56 10.05 -9.16 -0.82
C LYS A 56 10.99 -9.12 0.39
N GLN A 57 10.89 -8.09 1.23
CA GLN A 57 11.65 -8.00 2.48
C GLN A 57 11.07 -8.89 3.60
N GLY A 58 9.95 -9.58 3.36
CA GLY A 58 9.36 -10.54 4.28
C GLY A 58 8.25 -9.97 5.18
N TYR A 59 7.79 -8.73 4.93
CA TYR A 59 6.62 -8.19 5.63
C TYR A 59 5.34 -8.88 5.14
N VAL A 60 4.55 -9.37 6.09
CA VAL A 60 3.29 -10.08 5.84
C VAL A 60 2.22 -9.11 5.34
N LEU A 61 2.24 -7.88 5.86
CA LEU A 61 1.32 -6.80 5.48
C LEU A 61 2.09 -5.51 5.20
N VAL A 62 1.78 -4.86 4.09
CA VAL A 62 2.36 -3.56 3.72
C VAL A 62 1.23 -2.56 3.51
N VAL A 63 1.31 -1.44 4.22
CA VAL A 63 0.38 -0.32 4.12
C VAL A 63 1.11 0.84 3.47
N ARG A 64 0.57 1.32 2.36
CA ARG A 64 1.05 2.52 1.67
C ARG A 64 -0.03 3.57 1.70
N LYS A 65 0.30 4.79 2.09
CA LYS A 65 -0.56 5.96 1.94
C LYS A 65 0.11 7.00 1.04
N ASP A 66 -0.61 7.53 0.06
CA ASP A 66 -0.13 8.62 -0.79
C ASP A 66 -0.41 9.97 -0.10
N PRO A 67 0.61 10.75 0.27
CA PRO A 67 0.40 12.01 0.98
C PRO A 67 -0.25 13.10 0.12
N LYS A 68 -0.15 13.01 -1.22
CA LYS A 68 -0.74 14.02 -2.13
C LYS A 68 -2.19 13.73 -2.45
N LYS A 69 -2.51 12.45 -2.69
CA LYS A 69 -3.85 12.02 -3.13
C LYS A 69 -4.70 11.42 -2.01
N GLY A 70 -4.11 11.14 -0.85
CA GLY A 70 -4.77 10.44 0.26
C GLY A 70 -5.07 8.97 -0.05
N TYR A 71 -4.49 8.41 -1.12
CA TYR A 71 -4.80 7.05 -1.54
C TYR A 71 -4.11 6.05 -0.63
N VAL A 72 -4.87 5.10 -0.10
CA VAL A 72 -4.35 4.03 0.73
C VAL A 72 -4.40 2.71 -0.02
N ARG A 73 -3.31 1.96 0.06
CA ARG A 73 -3.18 0.63 -0.47
C ARG A 73 -2.62 -0.27 0.62
N ILE A 74 -3.41 -1.27 1.01
CA ILE A 74 -3.02 -2.28 1.97
C ILE A 74 -2.91 -3.59 1.21
N LYS A 75 -1.76 -4.22 1.25
CA LYS A 75 -1.54 -5.50 0.57
C LYS A 75 -0.89 -6.49 1.54
N SER A 76 -1.44 -7.69 1.55
CA SER A 76 -0.89 -8.83 2.27
C SER A 76 -0.23 -9.82 1.33
N LEU A 77 0.64 -10.66 1.88
CA LEU A 77 1.10 -11.85 1.17
C LEU A 77 -0.11 -12.74 0.80
N PRO A 78 -0.09 -13.39 -0.36
CA PRO A 78 -1.16 -14.29 -0.80
C PRO A 78 -1.09 -15.63 -0.04
N ASP A 79 -1.24 -15.58 1.29
CA ASP A 79 -1.31 -16.75 2.16
C ASP A 79 -2.79 -17.12 2.40
N PRO A 80 -3.25 -18.33 2.08
CA PRO A 80 -4.65 -18.74 2.27
C PRO A 80 -5.18 -18.59 3.71
N LYS A 81 -4.32 -18.51 4.72
CA LYS A 81 -4.70 -18.26 6.12
C LYS A 81 -5.01 -16.79 6.41
N MET A 82 -4.62 -15.89 5.52
CA MET A 82 -4.76 -14.45 5.71
C MET A 82 -6.00 -13.92 5.01
N ASN A 83 -6.86 -13.22 5.75
CA ASN A 83 -8.10 -12.68 5.20
C ASN A 83 -8.34 -11.27 5.71
N LEU A 84 -8.28 -10.29 4.81
CA LEU A 84 -8.48 -8.87 5.12
C LEU A 84 -9.96 -8.45 5.13
N THR A 85 -10.93 -9.36 5.00
CA THR A 85 -12.36 -9.02 5.03
C THR A 85 -12.74 -8.27 6.31
N ARG A 86 -12.32 -8.78 7.48
CA ARG A 86 -12.59 -8.12 8.77
C ARG A 86 -12.00 -6.73 8.82
N LEU A 87 -10.75 -6.57 8.41
CA LEU A 87 -10.07 -5.27 8.36
C LEU A 87 -10.82 -4.29 7.45
N ALA A 88 -11.25 -4.73 6.27
CA ALA A 88 -12.00 -3.88 5.34
C ALA A 88 -13.35 -3.43 5.92
N GLU A 89 -14.04 -4.29 6.66
CA GLU A 89 -15.29 -3.94 7.34
C GLU A 89 -15.08 -2.93 8.46
N VAL A 90 -14.01 -3.11 9.27
CA VAL A 90 -13.67 -2.16 10.33
C VAL A 90 -13.30 -0.81 9.72
N LEU A 91 -12.45 -0.76 8.69
CA LEU A 91 -12.09 0.49 8.01
C LEU A 91 -13.31 1.22 7.42
N LYS A 92 -14.27 0.48 6.87
CA LYS A 92 -15.54 1.06 6.38
C LYS A 92 -16.42 1.62 7.51
N LYS A 93 -16.39 1.01 8.70
CA LYS A 93 -17.13 1.51 9.87
C LYS A 93 -16.46 2.74 10.48
N THR A 94 -15.13 2.75 10.54
CA THR A 94 -14.34 3.85 11.09
C THR A 94 -14.36 5.08 10.18
N ASP A 95 -14.28 4.88 8.85
CA ASP A 95 -14.37 5.95 7.86
C ASP A 95 -15.45 5.62 6.80
N PRO A 96 -16.73 5.87 7.12
CA PRO A 96 -17.85 5.56 6.23
C PRO A 96 -17.95 6.49 5.03
N GLU A 97 -17.31 7.66 5.08
CA GLU A 97 -17.29 8.59 3.94
C GLU A 97 -16.30 8.14 2.86
N ALA A 98 -15.27 7.37 3.24
CA ALA A 98 -14.22 6.93 2.33
C ALA A 98 -14.60 5.69 1.52
N THR A 99 -14.14 5.64 0.27
CA THR A 99 -14.46 4.54 -0.64
C THR A 99 -13.44 3.41 -0.50
N TRP A 100 -13.68 2.50 0.45
CA TRP A 100 -12.88 1.29 0.63
C TRP A 100 -13.33 0.15 -0.28
N PHE A 101 -12.40 -0.42 -1.03
CA PHE A 101 -12.60 -1.56 -1.91
C PHE A 101 -11.72 -2.74 -1.48
N LEU A 102 -12.35 -3.88 -1.21
CA LEU A 102 -11.65 -5.15 -0.98
C LEU A 102 -11.56 -5.91 -2.30
N HIS A 103 -10.35 -6.27 -2.70
CA HIS A 103 -10.14 -7.11 -3.89
C HIS A 103 -10.69 -8.53 -3.67
N ALA A 104 -11.15 -9.19 -4.73
CA ALA A 104 -11.75 -10.54 -4.66
C ALA A 104 -10.82 -11.59 -4.03
N SER A 105 -9.50 -11.40 -4.12
CA SER A 105 -8.51 -12.26 -3.46
C SER A 105 -8.49 -12.13 -1.93
N LYS A 106 -9.18 -11.13 -1.34
CA LYS A 106 -9.16 -10.81 0.10
C LYS A 106 -7.79 -10.46 0.68
N HIS A 107 -6.76 -10.32 -0.17
CA HIS A 107 -5.40 -9.97 0.21
C HIS A 107 -5.02 -8.51 -0.05
N MET A 108 -5.94 -7.72 -0.60
CA MET A 108 -5.66 -6.33 -0.97
C MET A 108 -6.86 -5.45 -0.71
N ILE A 109 -6.64 -4.34 -0.02
CA ILE A 109 -7.61 -3.27 0.19
C ILE A 109 -7.10 -2.01 -0.50
N LEU A 110 -7.99 -1.35 -1.22
CA LEU A 110 -7.73 -0.14 -1.97
C LEU A 110 -8.67 0.97 -1.50
N ASN A 111 -8.11 2.15 -1.31
CA ASN A 111 -8.83 3.40 -1.11
C ASN A 111 -8.18 4.43 -2.02
N GLY A 112 -8.74 4.62 -3.20
CA GLY A 112 -8.11 5.41 -4.26
C GLY A 112 -8.01 4.63 -5.58
N SER A 113 -8.40 5.28 -6.67
CA SER A 113 -8.20 4.76 -8.03
C SER A 113 -8.16 5.94 -8.98
N THR A 114 -7.17 5.96 -9.86
CA THR A 114 -7.08 6.94 -10.94
C THR A 114 -8.20 6.79 -11.97
N LYS A 115 -8.91 5.65 -11.98
CA LYS A 115 -9.99 5.34 -12.91
C LYS A 115 -11.39 5.72 -12.39
N ASN A 116 -11.53 6.07 -11.12
CA ASN A 116 -12.82 6.44 -10.53
C ASN A 116 -12.77 7.86 -9.94
N PRO A 117 -13.23 8.88 -10.69
CA PRO A 117 -13.17 10.27 -10.26
C PRO A 117 -14.12 10.62 -9.10
N LYS A 118 -15.12 9.77 -8.78
CA LYS A 118 -16.06 9.99 -7.66
C LYS A 118 -15.55 9.43 -6.33
N MET A 119 -14.35 8.83 -6.32
CA MET A 119 -13.83 8.15 -5.16
C MET A 119 -13.38 9.13 -4.08
N LYS A 120 -13.77 8.86 -2.83
CA LYS A 120 -13.36 9.65 -1.66
C LYS A 120 -12.16 8.98 -0.98
N SER A 121 -11.03 9.69 -0.94
CA SER A 121 -9.87 9.29 -0.16
C SER A 121 -10.18 9.32 1.34
N THR A 122 -9.60 8.40 2.09
CA THR A 122 -9.74 8.36 3.54
C THR A 122 -9.12 9.59 4.21
N ARG A 123 -9.72 10.02 5.31
CA ARG A 123 -9.15 11.05 6.19
C ARG A 123 -8.23 10.47 7.25
N LEU A 124 -8.22 9.14 7.42
CA LEU A 124 -7.38 8.47 8.40
C LEU A 124 -5.90 8.69 8.10
N SER A 125 -5.14 9.05 9.13
CA SER A 125 -3.68 9.06 9.15
C SER A 125 -3.12 7.64 8.99
N LEU A 126 -1.85 7.52 8.57
CA LEU A 126 -1.18 6.22 8.54
C LEU A 126 -1.19 5.57 9.94
N GLY A 127 -0.97 6.35 10.99
CA GLY A 127 -0.99 5.87 12.38
C GLY A 127 -2.35 5.28 12.78
N GLU A 128 -3.46 5.95 12.50
CA GLU A 128 -4.80 5.43 12.79
C GLU A 128 -5.09 4.13 12.04
N ILE A 129 -4.64 4.03 10.78
CA ILE A 129 -4.78 2.79 10.00
C ILE A 129 -3.97 1.66 10.65
N ILE A 130 -2.75 1.94 11.12
CA ILE A 130 -1.90 0.97 11.81
C ILE A 130 -2.57 0.48 13.09
N GLU A 131 -3.15 1.37 13.90
CA GLU A 131 -3.85 0.99 15.14
C GLU A 131 -5.07 0.10 14.84
N VAL A 132 -5.88 0.46 13.84
CA VAL A 132 -7.00 -0.39 13.39
C VAL A 132 -6.53 -1.78 12.96
N ILE A 133 -5.35 -1.89 12.32
CA ILE A 133 -4.78 -3.18 11.93
C ILE A 133 -4.31 -3.98 13.14
N LYS A 134 -3.71 -3.35 14.15
CA LYS A 134 -3.25 -4.02 15.37
C LYS A 134 -4.40 -4.60 16.19
N GLU A 135 -5.56 -3.94 16.19
CA GLU A 135 -6.75 -4.39 16.90
C GLU A 135 -7.52 -5.53 16.21
N CYS A 136 -7.30 -5.73 14.91
CA CYS A 136 -8.01 -6.72 14.08
C CYS A 136 -7.59 -8.17 14.36
#